data_AF-A0A4R4E2N3-F1
#
_entry.id   AF-A0A4R4E2N3-F1
#
_cell.length_a   1.000
_cell.length_b   1.000
_cell.length_c   1.000
_cell.angle_alpha   90.00
_cell.angle_beta   90.00
_cell.angle_gamma   90.00
#
_symmetry.space_group_name_H-M   'P 1'
#
loop_
_entity.id
_entity.type
_entity.pdbx_description
1 polymer ?
#
loop_
_entity_poly.entity_id
_entity_poly.type
_entity_poly.pdbx_seq_one_letter_code
_entity_poly.pdbx_strand_id
1 'polypeptide(L)'
;MICVCSNGMQLTREQIDAISNMLAKVREQIVNLAEAVINVFKMIAERIDWSKISPLLYANPKKKRQRKKHQRKLERLLVSQVLDRSPMRKVIRSHC
;
A
#
# COMPACT_ATOMS: atom_id res chain seq x y z
N MET A 1 -26.78 15.91 -36.16
CA MET A 1 -26.34 14.79 -35.30
C MET A 1 -25.03 14.28 -35.87
N ILE A 2 -23.90 14.50 -35.19
CA ILE A 2 -22.57 14.05 -35.65
C ILE A 2 -22.28 12.72 -34.94
N CYS A 3 -22.18 11.64 -35.71
CA CYS A 3 -21.90 10.29 -35.23
C CYS A 3 -20.46 9.92 -35.62
N VAL A 4 -19.68 9.39 -34.68
CA VAL A 4 -18.34 8.88 -34.98
C VAL A 4 -18.46 7.36 -35.14
N CYS A 5 -18.17 6.86 -36.35
CA CYS A 5 -18.24 5.44 -36.65
C CYS A 5 -16.89 4.79 -36.39
N SER A 6 -16.83 3.83 -35.46
CA SER A 6 -15.70 2.90 -35.36
C SER A 6 -16.26 1.50 -35.14
N ASN A 7 -15.92 0.56 -36.02
CA ASN A 7 -16.29 -0.87 -35.97
C ASN A 7 -17.80 -1.18 -35.82
N GLY A 8 -18.67 -0.43 -36.51
CA GLY A 8 -20.11 -0.75 -36.58
C GLY A 8 -20.97 -0.22 -35.42
N MET A 9 -20.39 0.45 -34.43
CA MET A 9 -21.16 1.23 -33.45
C MET A 9 -21.22 2.71 -33.85
N GLN A 10 -22.42 3.27 -33.89
CA GLN A 10 -22.64 4.71 -33.99
C GLN A 10 -22.90 5.26 -32.59
N LEU A 11 -21.91 5.94 -32.02
CA LEU A 11 -22.09 6.72 -30.80
C LEU A 11 -22.35 8.18 -31.18
N THR A 12 -23.35 8.77 -30.51
CA THR A 12 -23.57 10.22 -30.58
C THR A 12 -22.49 10.96 -29.82
N ARG A 13 -22.26 12.22 -30.19
CA ARG A 13 -21.32 13.09 -29.46
C ARG A 13 -21.61 13.15 -27.95
N GLU A 14 -22.89 13.21 -27.57
CA GLU A 14 -23.32 13.20 -26.16
C GLU A 14 -22.94 11.90 -25.44
N GLN A 15 -23.06 10.75 -26.10
CA GLN A 15 -22.62 9.47 -25.55
C GLN A 15 -21.10 9.41 -25.40
N ILE A 16 -20.35 9.96 -26.36
CA ILE A 16 -18.87 10.05 -26.29
C ILE A 16 -18.44 10.94 -25.12
N ASP A 17 -19.10 12.09 -24.94
CA ASP A 17 -18.81 13.02 -23.84
C ASP A 17 -19.17 12.40 -22.48
N ALA A 18 -20.29 11.69 -22.39
CA ALA A 18 -20.67 10.96 -21.18
C ALA A 18 -19.65 9.86 -20.82
N ILE A 19 -19.19 9.07 -21.81
CA ILE A 19 -18.16 8.05 -21.61
C ILE A 19 -16.84 8.69 -21.16
N SER A 20 -16.43 9.79 -21.80
CA SER A 20 -15.20 10.49 -21.47
C SER A 20 -15.22 11.04 -20.03
N ASN A 21 -16.36 11.60 -19.61
CA ASN A 21 -16.56 12.06 -18.24
C ASN A 21 -16.54 10.91 -17.22
N MET A 22 -17.12 9.75 -17.56
CA MET A 22 -17.03 8.56 -16.71
C MET A 22 -15.59 8.06 -16.59
N LEU A 23 -14.84 7.99 -17.69
CA LEU A 23 -13.43 7.61 -17.69
C LEU A 23 -12.57 8.56 -16.86
N ALA A 24 -12.82 9.88 -16.95
CA ALA A 24 -12.12 10.87 -16.13
C ALA A 24 -12.36 10.64 -14.63
N LYS A 25 -13.60 10.39 -14.22
CA LYS A 25 -13.94 10.08 -12.82
C LYS A 25 -13.29 8.78 -12.33
N VAL A 26 -13.31 7.73 -13.15
CA VAL A 26 -12.66 6.45 -12.80
C VAL A 26 -11.15 6.65 -12.65
N ARG A 27 -10.52 7.41 -13.54
CA ARG A 27 -9.09 7.73 -13.44
C ARG A 27 -8.75 8.46 -12.15
N GLU A 28 -9.56 9.47 -11.79
CA GLU A 28 -9.39 10.21 -10.53
C GLU A 28 -9.53 9.29 -9.31
N GLN A 29 -10.54 8.41 -9.30
CA GLN A 29 -10.72 7.43 -8.21
C GLN A 29 -9.51 6.49 -8.07
N ILE A 30 -8.93 6.04 -9.18
CA ILE A 30 -7.74 5.18 -9.17
C ILE A 30 -6.54 5.93 -8.57
N VAL A 31 -6.34 7.20 -8.94
CA VAL A 31 -5.25 8.02 -8.39
C VAL A 31 -5.43 8.22 -6.89
N ASN A 32 -6.63 8.61 -6.45
CA ASN A 32 -6.92 8.82 -5.03
C ASN A 32 -6.75 7.53 -4.21
N LEU A 33 -7.14 6.38 -4.77
CA LEU A 33 -6.93 5.08 -4.14
C LEU A 33 -5.43 4.76 -4.03
N ALA A 34 -4.66 5.00 -5.09
CA ALA A 34 -3.21 4.77 -5.07
C ALA A 34 -2.53 5.65 -4.01
N GLU A 35 -2.90 6.92 -3.89
CA GLU A 35 -2.39 7.82 -2.86
C GLU A 35 -2.77 7.35 -1.44
N ALA A 36 -4.02 6.94 -1.22
CA ALA A 36 -4.46 6.40 0.05
C ALA A 36 -3.66 5.15 0.45
N VAL A 37 -3.44 4.24 -0.50
CA VAL A 37 -2.63 3.03 -0.29
C VAL A 37 -1.17 3.39 0.06
N ILE A 38 -0.56 4.31 -0.69
CA ILE A 38 0.80 4.79 -0.40
C ILE A 38 0.90 5.39 1.01
N ASN A 39 -0.09 6.20 1.42
CA ASN A 39 -0.11 6.82 2.73
C ASN A 39 -0.24 5.78 3.85
N VAL A 40 -1.08 4.75 3.68
CA VAL A 40 -1.17 3.63 4.62
C VAL A 40 0.18 2.91 4.75
N PHE A 41 0.87 2.63 3.64
CA PHE A 41 2.19 2.00 3.68
C PHE A 41 3.24 2.88 4.35
N LYS A 42 3.23 4.20 4.11
CA LYS A 42 4.11 5.15 4.81
C LYS A 42 3.87 5.13 6.31
N MET A 43 2.62 5.22 6.74
CA MET A 43 2.26 5.17 8.17
C MET A 43 2.69 3.86 8.84
N ILE A 44 2.52 2.73 8.16
CA ILE A 44 3.01 1.42 8.66
C ILE A 44 4.53 1.41 8.74
N ALA A 45 5.22 1.88 7.70
CA ALA A 45 6.68 1.91 7.65
C ALA A 45 7.30 2.79 8.73
N GLU A 46 6.65 3.91 9.07
CA GLU A 46 7.08 4.81 10.15
C GLU A 46 6.83 4.21 11.55
N ARG A 47 5.77 3.41 11.70
CA ARG A 47 5.47 2.72 12.97
C ARG A 47 6.42 1.55 13.25
N ILE A 48 7.00 0.96 12.22
CA ILE A 48 7.89 -0.19 12.35
C ILE A 48 9.32 0.27 12.63
N ASP A 49 9.88 -0.20 13.75
CA ASP A 49 11.29 -0.10 14.07
C ASP A 49 12.08 -1.14 13.26
N TRP A 50 12.40 -0.78 12.02
CA TRP A 50 13.12 -1.64 11.07
C TRP A 50 14.49 -2.09 11.58
N SER A 51 15.11 -1.38 12.54
CA SER A 51 16.38 -1.80 13.14
C SER A 51 16.25 -3.13 13.89
N LYS A 52 15.07 -3.40 14.49
CA LYS A 52 14.77 -4.65 15.21
C LYS A 52 14.27 -5.75 14.28
N ILE A 53 13.66 -5.39 13.15
CA ILE A 53 13.07 -6.34 12.19
C ILE A 53 14.08 -6.80 11.14
N SER A 54 14.91 -5.90 10.60
CA SER A 54 15.88 -6.20 9.54
C SER A 54 16.77 -7.41 9.88
N PRO A 55 17.41 -7.50 11.08
CA PRO A 55 18.22 -8.66 11.44
C PRO A 55 17.42 -9.98 11.47
N LEU A 56 16.12 -9.90 11.73
CA LEU A 56 15.25 -11.08 11.71
C LEU A 56 14.85 -11.45 10.28
N LEU A 57 14.56 -10.51 9.38
CA LEU A 57 14.20 -10.87 8.01
C LEU A 57 15.33 -11.59 7.26
N TYR A 58 16.58 -11.18 7.50
CA TYR A 58 17.75 -11.76 6.83
C TYR A 58 18.38 -12.95 7.57
N ALA A 59 17.95 -13.22 8.80
CA ALA A 59 18.41 -14.41 9.51
C ALA A 59 17.85 -15.66 8.83
N ASN A 60 18.74 -16.61 8.49
CA ASN A 60 18.36 -17.86 7.84
C ASN A 60 18.53 -19.07 8.78
N PRO A 61 17.57 -19.33 9.69
CA PRO A 61 17.65 -20.45 10.62
C PRO A 61 17.59 -21.80 9.90
N LYS A 62 18.62 -22.63 10.12
CA LYS A 62 18.77 -23.94 9.47
C LYS A 62 17.75 -24.97 9.97
N LYS A 63 17.38 -24.95 11.26
CA LYS A 63 16.47 -25.95 11.86
C LYS A 63 15.01 -25.50 11.83
N LYS A 64 14.07 -26.42 11.56
CA LYS A 64 12.60 -26.17 11.54
C LYS A 64 12.10 -25.51 12.83
N ARG A 65 12.55 -25.98 14.00
CA ARG A 65 12.19 -25.41 15.31
C ARG A 65 12.67 -23.96 15.45
N GLN A 66 13.85 -23.63 14.93
CA GLN A 66 14.38 -22.27 14.93
C GLN A 66 13.57 -21.37 14.00
N ARG A 67 13.23 -21.82 12.78
CA ARG A 67 12.35 -21.08 11.85
C ARG A 67 11.03 -20.69 12.51
N LYS A 68 10.36 -21.63 13.18
CA LYS A 68 9.09 -21.38 13.88
C LYS A 68 9.24 -20.41 15.05
N LYS A 69 10.32 -20.52 15.84
CA LYS A 69 10.61 -19.58 16.93
C LYS A 69 10.89 -18.17 16.40
N HIS A 70 11.61 -18.11 15.28
CA HIS A 70 12.00 -16.88 14.60
C HIS A 70 10.81 -16.15 14.00
N GLN A 71 9.96 -16.87 13.26
CA GLN A 71 8.70 -16.36 12.72
C GLN A 71 7.81 -15.78 13.83
N ARG A 72 7.60 -16.51 14.93
CA ARG A 72 6.82 -16.02 16.08
C ARG A 72 7.41 -14.76 16.71
N LYS A 73 8.74 -14.64 16.75
CA LYS A 73 9.40 -13.44 17.27
C LYS A 73 9.13 -12.23 16.38
N LEU A 74 9.19 -12.44 15.06
CA LEU A 74 8.92 -11.42 14.06
C LEU A 74 7.45 -10.98 14.10
N GLU A 75 6.51 -11.94 14.14
CA GLU A 75 5.07 -11.68 14.29
C GLU A 75 4.77 -10.87 15.56
N ARG A 76 5.33 -11.26 16.72
CA ARG A 76 5.12 -10.53 17.98
C ARG A 76 5.59 -9.08 17.90
N LEU A 77 6.75 -8.83 17.29
CA LEU A 77 7.31 -7.49 17.14
C LEU A 77 6.48 -6.63 16.18
N LEU A 78 6.04 -7.20 15.05
CA LEU A 78 5.17 -6.50 14.11
C LEU A 78 3.82 -6.15 14.75
N VAL A 79 3.17 -7.14 15.37
CA VAL A 79 1.87 -6.95 16.02
C VAL A 79 1.99 -5.91 17.12
N SER A 80 3.04 -5.96 17.96
CA SER A 80 3.21 -4.97 19.02
C SER A 80 3.39 -3.57 18.46
N GLN A 81 4.19 -3.38 17.40
CA GLN A 81 4.48 -2.05 16.85
C GLN A 81 3.33 -1.47 16.02
N VAL A 82 2.58 -2.32 15.31
CA VAL A 82 1.46 -1.89 14.47
C VAL A 82 0.20 -1.64 15.31
N LEU A 83 -0.10 -2.50 16.30
CA LEU A 83 -1.29 -2.37 17.13
C LEU A 83 -1.13 -1.44 18.34
N ASP A 84 0.10 -1.00 18.66
CA ASP A 84 0.31 -0.02 19.73
C ASP A 84 -0.42 1.28 19.39
N ARG A 85 -1.47 1.61 20.17
CA ARG A 85 -2.23 2.85 20.05
C ARG A 85 -1.53 4.05 20.70
N SER A 86 -0.37 3.80 21.32
CA SER A 86 0.47 4.82 21.92
C SER A 86 0.87 5.88 20.88
N PRO A 87 0.77 7.19 21.20
CA PRO A 87 1.20 8.24 20.29
C PRO A 87 2.68 8.04 19.94
N MET A 88 3.02 8.17 18.65
CA MET A 88 4.38 7.97 18.16
C MET A 88 5.37 8.81 18.97
N ARG A 89 6.21 8.16 19.77
CA ARG A 89 7.44 8.81 20.23
C ARG A 89 8.28 8.99 18.98
N LYS A 90 8.60 10.23 18.61
CA LYS A 90 9.55 10.54 17.55
C LYS A 90 10.81 9.70 17.81
N VAL A 91 11.00 8.64 17.04
CA VAL A 91 12.24 7.88 17.06
C VAL A 91 13.25 8.80 16.41
N ILE A 92 14.00 9.52 17.24
CA ILE A 92 15.15 10.29 16.80
C ILE A 92 16.12 9.24 16.24
N ARG A 93 16.15 9.09 14.91
CA ARG A 93 17.21 8.35 14.24
C ARG A 93 18.48 9.17 14.43
N SER A 94 19.24 8.87 15.48
CA SER A 94 20.63 9.33 15.57
C SER A 94 21.40 8.61 14.47
N HIS A 95 21.63 9.31 13.37
CA HIS A 95 22.64 8.90 12.40
C HIS A 95 24.00 9.06 13.06
N CYS A 96 24.69 7.94 13.29
CA CYS A 96 26.13 7.86 13.47
C CYS A 96 26.68 7.01 12.32
#